data_AF-A0A6G1SNE8-F1
#
_entry.id   AF-A0A6G1SNE8-F1
#
_cell.length_a   1.000
_cell.length_b   1.000
_cell.length_c   1.000
_cell.angle_alpha   90.00
_cell.angle_beta   90.00
_cell.angle_gamma   90.00
#
_symmetry.space_group_name_H-M   'P 1'
#
loop_
_entity.id
_entity.type
_entity.pdbx_description
1 polymer ?
#
loop_
_entity_poly.entity_id
_entity_poly.type
_entity_poly.pdbx_seq_one_letter_code
_entity_poly.pdbx_strand_id
1 'polypeptide(L)'
;MAVLKNVNNLGGKILNMLISDEDIYDACDINVKRQIWLDFQSMFGDECSPLFQQYIQEKERLLTDALDVDLPFYSITPKQRRQNKIVQKFAEMVGDNIRLYETMVQFLRTLFVKTKNIHYCSLRVEFLMALHDKDVQEVTTLDPVHKFIWCLDACIREQAIDPKRSRELQTFLESIKPGQEHVLADISMVLCDPYAIHFLASSAFKIINHLITNGALPRGHTVLILILRCLNLGLHSWDIINSSVYREPRLDVKIFTKFLPMLMTIIVDDSIRSLASSSAASTEASSSSRQNPSRESTGGLNRESAIAIIEHSGPPPELFQKFIEKDRLAAVLAKHLSHFRVKFASSSKQHVASR
;
A
#
# COMPACT_ATOMS: atom_id res chain seq x y z
N MET A 1 13.19 41.16 13.10
CA MET A 1 13.20 39.85 12.43
C MET A 1 13.36 39.90 10.90
N ALA A 2 12.87 40.91 10.18
CA ALA A 2 12.99 40.99 8.71
C ALA A 2 14.45 40.97 8.16
N VAL A 3 15.41 41.46 8.94
CA VAL A 3 16.84 41.52 8.54
C VAL A 3 17.52 40.15 8.57
N LEU A 4 17.13 39.25 9.49
CA LEU A 4 17.76 37.93 9.66
C LEU A 4 17.33 36.91 8.59
N LYS A 5 16.20 37.17 7.90
CA LYS A 5 15.65 36.28 6.86
C LYS A 5 16.61 36.04 5.69
N ASN A 6 17.48 37.00 5.41
CA ASN A 6 18.42 36.97 4.28
C ASN A 6 19.85 36.63 4.71
N VAL A 7 20.07 36.30 5.99
CA VAL A 7 21.40 35.97 6.50
C VAL A 7 21.59 34.46 6.41
N ASN A 8 22.43 34.03 5.46
CA ASN A 8 22.66 32.61 5.15
C ASN A 8 23.39 31.85 6.26
N ASN A 9 24.11 32.55 7.15
CA ASN A 9 24.85 31.92 8.24
C ASN A 9 24.94 32.86 9.45
N LEU A 10 24.15 32.56 10.48
CA LEU A 10 24.20 33.25 11.76
C LEU A 10 25.29 32.64 12.63
N GLY A 11 26.16 33.48 13.20
CA GLY A 11 27.20 33.00 14.11
C GLY A 11 26.61 32.31 15.35
N GLY A 12 27.23 31.23 15.82
CA GLY A 12 26.71 30.37 16.90
C GLY A 12 26.35 31.09 18.21
N LYS A 13 26.97 32.23 18.53
CA LYS A 13 26.58 33.06 19.68
C LYS A 13 25.18 33.65 19.55
N ILE A 14 24.78 34.03 18.33
CA ILE A 14 23.46 34.58 18.03
C ILE A 14 22.42 33.46 18.07
N LEU A 15 22.73 32.29 17.52
CA LEU A 15 21.85 31.12 17.59
C LEU A 15 21.56 30.71 19.04
N ASN A 16 22.58 30.65 19.90
CA ASN A 16 22.39 30.37 21.33
C ASN A 16 21.52 31.40 22.04
N MET A 17 21.64 32.68 21.68
CA MET A 17 20.80 33.75 22.24
C MET A 17 19.34 33.60 21.78
N LEU A 18 19.11 33.23 20.51
CA LEU A 18 17.77 33.00 19.97
C LEU A 18 17.08 31.79 20.60
N ILE A 19 17.85 30.74 20.96
CA ILE A 19 17.31 29.54 21.62
C ILE A 19 16.94 29.81 23.09
N SER A 20 17.58 30.80 23.72
CA SER A 20 17.38 31.09 25.14
C SER A 20 16.03 31.76 25.45
N ASP A 21 15.33 32.24 24.43
CA ASP A 21 14.06 32.98 24.56
C ASP A 21 13.02 32.39 23.59
N GLU A 22 11.96 31.79 24.15
CA GLU A 22 10.90 31.07 23.43
C GLU A 22 10.08 31.99 22.52
N ASP A 23 9.76 33.21 22.98
CA ASP A 23 8.98 34.18 22.20
C ASP A 23 9.77 34.66 20.97
N ILE A 24 11.09 34.83 21.13
CA ILE A 24 11.98 35.21 20.02
C ILE A 24 12.12 34.05 19.03
N TYR A 25 12.30 32.83 19.52
CA TYR A 25 12.39 31.64 18.69
C TYR A 25 11.11 31.42 17.85
N ASP A 26 9.93 31.60 18.45
CA ASP A 26 8.66 31.44 17.74
C ASP A 26 8.42 32.52 16.68
N ALA A 27 8.95 33.72 16.89
CA ALA A 27 8.93 34.80 15.91
C ALA A 27 9.97 34.64 14.77
N CYS A 28 10.85 33.63 14.82
CA CYS A 28 11.86 33.40 13.78
C CYS A 28 11.24 32.90 12.46
N ASP A 29 11.75 33.43 11.35
CA ASP A 29 11.47 32.90 10.01
C ASP A 29 12.04 31.48 9.87
N ILE A 30 11.40 30.67 9.02
CA ILE A 30 11.77 29.27 8.81
C ILE A 30 13.23 29.08 8.41
N ASN A 31 13.82 30.03 7.67
CA ASN A 31 15.22 29.95 7.27
C ASN A 31 16.18 30.06 8.48
N VAL A 32 15.81 30.85 9.49
CA VAL A 32 16.58 30.98 10.74
C VAL A 32 16.39 29.71 11.58
N LYS A 33 15.15 29.20 11.68
CA LYS A 33 14.86 27.94 12.38
C LYS A 33 15.64 26.76 11.75
N ARG A 34 15.73 26.66 10.42
CA ARG A 34 16.55 25.65 9.75
C ARG A 34 18.02 25.70 10.15
N GLN A 35 18.61 26.89 10.29
CA GLN A 35 20.00 27.02 10.77
C GLN A 35 20.13 26.51 12.21
N ILE A 36 19.20 26.88 13.10
CA ILE A 36 19.15 26.36 14.47
C ILE A 36 19.07 24.82 14.46
N TRP A 37 18.18 24.25 13.64
CA TRP A 37 17.95 22.80 13.56
C TRP A 37 19.15 22.01 13.04
N LEU A 38 20.00 22.62 12.21
CA LEU A 38 21.24 22.00 11.74
C LEU A 38 22.28 21.86 12.85
N ASP A 39 22.37 22.85 13.73
CA ASP A 39 23.32 22.87 14.85
C ASP A 39 22.76 22.15 16.09
N PHE A 40 21.44 22.20 16.29
CA PHE A 40 20.72 21.64 17.43
C PHE A 40 19.61 20.69 16.96
N GLN A 41 20.00 19.48 16.56
CA GLN A 41 19.06 18.47 16.02
C GLN A 41 17.92 18.10 16.98
N SER A 42 18.12 18.22 18.30
CA SER A 42 17.07 17.97 19.30
C SER A 42 15.88 18.91 19.11
N MET A 43 16.13 20.19 18.86
CA MET A 43 15.09 21.21 18.62
C MET A 43 14.25 20.86 17.38
N PHE A 44 14.89 20.33 16.34
CA PHE A 44 14.16 19.86 15.15
C PHE A 44 13.27 18.66 15.48
N GLY A 45 13.78 17.73 16.28
CA GLY A 45 13.00 16.60 16.81
C GLY A 45 11.79 17.05 17.62
N ASP A 46 11.96 18.05 18.48
CA ASP A 46 10.90 18.60 19.33
C ASP A 46 9.78 19.26 18.51
N GLU A 47 10.14 19.99 17.44
CA GLU A 47 9.18 20.58 16.49
C GLU A 47 8.45 19.52 15.64
N CYS A 48 9.14 18.43 15.29
CA CYS A 48 8.59 17.38 14.42
C CYS A 48 7.73 16.37 15.20
N SER A 49 8.06 16.11 16.46
CA SER A 49 7.37 15.15 17.33
C SER A 49 5.84 15.32 17.41
N PRO A 50 5.29 16.51 17.71
CA PRO A 50 3.84 16.70 17.77
C PRO A 50 3.19 16.49 16.40
N LEU A 51 3.86 16.88 15.31
CA LEU A 51 3.37 16.68 13.95
C LEU A 51 3.32 15.20 13.57
N PHE A 52 4.31 14.41 13.96
CA PHE A 52 4.27 12.95 13.77
C PHE A 52 3.09 12.33 14.50
N GLN A 53 2.88 12.67 15.78
CA GLN A 53 1.79 12.14 16.56
C GLN A 53 0.43 12.49 15.94
N GLN A 54 0.26 13.76 15.56
CA GLN A 54 -0.96 14.22 14.89
C GLN A 54 -1.20 13.47 13.57
N TYR A 55 -0.17 13.28 12.75
CA TYR A 55 -0.30 12.57 11.47
C TYR A 55 -0.77 11.13 11.66
N ILE A 56 -0.18 10.41 12.62
CA ILE A 56 -0.58 9.04 12.92
C ILE A 56 -2.02 8.98 13.41
N GLN A 57 -2.41 9.86 14.33
CA GLN A 57 -3.79 9.94 14.83
C GLN A 57 -4.79 10.24 13.71
N GLU A 58 -4.47 11.15 12.78
CA GLU A 58 -5.31 11.44 11.62
C GLU A 58 -5.49 10.20 10.73
N LYS A 59 -4.42 9.43 10.47
CA LYS A 59 -4.49 8.22 9.63
C LYS A 59 -5.26 7.09 10.31
N GLU A 60 -5.07 6.87 11.60
CA GLU A 60 -5.78 5.84 12.36
C GLU A 60 -7.27 6.16 12.46
N ARG A 61 -7.63 7.45 12.62
CA ARG A 61 -9.02 7.89 12.58
C ARG A 61 -9.69 7.57 11.25
N LEU A 62 -9.01 7.83 10.12
CA LEU A 62 -9.53 7.50 8.78
C LEU A 62 -9.77 5.98 8.59
N LEU A 63 -9.04 5.13 9.31
CA LEU A 63 -9.27 3.68 9.28
C LEU A 63 -10.43 3.23 10.17
N THR A 64 -10.77 4.02 11.20
CA THR A 64 -11.75 3.65 12.24
C THR A 64 -13.14 4.24 12.00
N ASP A 65 -13.24 5.39 11.31
CA ASP A 65 -14.52 6.00 10.93
C ASP A 65 -15.23 5.16 9.85
N ALA A 66 -15.87 4.07 10.28
CA ALA A 66 -16.63 3.12 9.46
C ALA A 66 -17.96 3.70 8.91
N LEU A 67 -18.22 4.99 9.14
CA LEU A 67 -19.47 5.67 8.78
C LEU A 67 -19.39 6.40 7.43
N ASP A 68 -18.19 6.58 6.86
CA ASP A 68 -18.01 7.20 5.56
C ASP A 68 -17.83 6.13 4.48
N VAL A 69 -18.94 5.48 4.12
CA VAL A 69 -19.00 4.43 3.09
C VAL A 69 -18.57 4.96 1.70
N ASP A 70 -18.57 6.29 1.52
CA ASP A 70 -18.38 6.93 0.23
C ASP A 70 -16.91 7.24 -0.12
N LEU A 71 -15.97 7.17 0.84
CA LEU A 71 -14.54 7.38 0.61
C LEU A 71 -13.69 6.24 1.20
N PRO A 72 -13.55 5.10 0.49
CA PRO A 72 -12.71 4.01 0.95
C PRO A 72 -11.27 4.50 1.12
N PHE A 73 -10.61 4.24 2.25
CA PHE A 73 -9.24 4.66 2.57
C PHE A 73 -8.23 4.59 1.39
N TYR A 74 -8.35 3.56 0.54
CA TYR A 74 -7.51 3.32 -0.63
C TYR A 74 -7.93 4.05 -1.93
N SER A 75 -9.02 4.82 -1.93
CA SER A 75 -9.48 5.63 -3.06
C SER A 75 -8.73 6.96 -3.17
N ILE A 76 -8.08 7.40 -2.09
CA ILE A 76 -7.30 8.64 -2.05
C ILE A 76 -6.11 8.52 -3.00
N THR A 77 -6.06 9.41 -3.98
CA THR A 77 -4.99 9.42 -4.98
C THR A 77 -3.65 9.84 -4.37
N PRO A 78 -2.50 9.44 -4.97
CA PRO A 78 -1.20 9.90 -4.50
C PRO A 78 -1.08 11.41 -4.35
N LYS A 79 -1.68 12.19 -5.27
CA LYS A 79 -1.68 13.66 -5.20
C LYS A 79 -2.45 14.19 -3.98
N GLN A 80 -3.64 13.66 -3.72
CA GLN A 80 -4.45 14.06 -2.56
C GLN A 80 -3.77 13.71 -1.23
N ARG A 81 -3.10 12.55 -1.15
CA ARG A 81 -2.35 12.15 0.06
C ARG A 81 -1.31 13.20 0.46
N ARG A 82 -0.62 13.79 -0.52
CA ARG A 82 0.43 14.78 -0.29
C ARG A 82 -0.10 16.16 0.06
N GLN A 83 -1.37 16.45 -0.22
CA GLN A 83 -2.03 17.69 0.18
C GLN A 83 -2.37 17.74 1.68
N ASN A 84 -2.09 16.67 2.43
CA ASN A 84 -2.23 16.68 3.89
C ASN A 84 -1.39 17.84 4.49
N LYS A 85 -2.01 18.60 5.39
CA LYS A 85 -1.42 19.82 5.97
C LYS A 85 -0.12 19.55 6.70
N ILE A 86 -0.01 18.41 7.39
CA ILE A 86 1.19 18.02 8.13
C ILE A 86 2.31 17.68 7.16
N VAL A 87 2.02 16.94 6.08
CA VAL A 87 3.00 16.63 5.02
C VAL A 87 3.52 17.92 4.37
N GLN A 88 2.63 18.86 4.06
CA GLN A 88 3.02 20.16 3.50
C GLN A 88 3.84 20.99 4.47
N LYS A 89 3.50 20.97 5.77
CA LYS A 89 4.28 21.63 6.83
C LYS A 89 5.68 21.03 6.94
N PHE A 90 5.84 19.70 6.90
CA PHE A 90 7.17 19.08 6.88
C PHE A 90 7.98 19.49 5.65
N ALA A 91 7.37 19.53 4.47
CA ALA A 91 8.01 20.00 3.24
C ALA A 91 8.46 21.47 3.36
N GLU A 92 7.67 22.32 4.02
CA GLU A 92 8.05 23.71 4.33
C GLU A 92 9.15 23.80 5.38
N MET A 93 9.13 22.97 6.41
CA MET A 93 10.17 22.98 7.44
C MET A 93 11.53 22.61 6.86
N VAL A 94 11.59 21.54 6.06
CA VAL A 94 12.84 21.04 5.49
C VAL A 94 13.30 21.87 4.29
N GLY A 95 12.40 22.21 3.36
CA GLY A 95 12.76 22.92 2.13
C GLY A 95 13.80 22.17 1.29
N ASP A 96 14.79 22.91 0.81
CA ASP A 96 15.94 22.47 0.00
C ASP A 96 17.11 21.93 0.82
N ASN A 97 16.98 21.87 2.15
CA ASN A 97 18.08 21.45 3.02
C ASN A 97 18.19 19.92 3.11
N ILE A 98 19.17 19.35 2.38
CA ILE A 98 19.39 17.90 2.35
C ILE A 98 19.70 17.29 3.72
N ARG A 99 20.40 17.99 4.61
CA ARG A 99 20.75 17.45 5.94
C ARG A 99 19.53 17.32 6.84
N LEU A 100 18.61 18.30 6.78
CA LEU A 100 17.32 18.21 7.48
C LEU A 100 16.44 17.12 6.86
N TYR A 101 16.47 16.96 5.54
CA TYR A 101 15.78 15.86 4.85
C TYR A 101 16.28 14.48 5.33
N GLU A 102 17.60 14.27 5.34
CA GLU A 102 18.21 13.03 5.83
C GLU A 102 17.87 12.76 7.30
N THR A 103 17.87 13.81 8.13
CA THR A 103 17.48 13.73 9.54
C THR A 103 16.01 13.32 9.69
N MET A 104 15.11 13.92 8.90
CA MET A 104 13.69 13.56 8.85
C MET A 104 13.49 12.10 8.44
N VAL A 105 14.16 11.64 7.38
CA VAL A 105 14.10 10.23 6.95
C VAL A 105 14.61 9.31 8.06
N GLN A 106 15.66 9.69 8.78
CA GLN A 106 16.17 8.91 9.91
C GLN A 106 15.19 8.85 11.09
N PHE A 107 14.46 9.93 11.38
CA PHE A 107 13.37 9.91 12.34
C PHE A 107 12.27 8.93 11.91
N LEU A 108 11.84 8.97 10.65
CA LEU A 108 10.81 8.07 10.13
C LEU A 108 11.22 6.59 10.25
N ARG A 109 12.48 6.24 9.89
CA ARG A 109 13.01 4.88 10.08
C ARG A 109 12.99 4.47 11.55
N THR A 110 13.48 5.35 12.42
CA THR A 110 13.56 5.08 13.87
C THR A 110 12.17 4.88 14.47
N LEU A 111 11.22 5.74 14.14
CA LEU A 111 9.84 5.66 14.60
C LEU A 111 9.14 4.42 14.06
N PHE A 112 9.33 4.08 12.78
CA PHE A 112 8.79 2.85 12.19
C PHE A 112 9.30 1.61 12.92
N VAL A 113 10.61 1.51 13.19
CA VAL A 113 11.17 0.37 13.92
C VAL A 113 10.64 0.29 15.35
N LYS A 114 10.64 1.41 16.08
CA LYS A 114 10.21 1.46 17.49
C LYS A 114 8.72 1.15 17.68
N THR A 115 7.87 1.69 16.80
CA THR A 115 6.41 1.64 16.98
C THR A 115 5.73 0.55 16.14
N LYS A 116 6.40 0.05 15.09
CA LYS A 116 5.81 -0.80 14.04
C LYS A 116 4.65 -0.14 13.28
N ASN A 117 4.47 1.18 13.41
CA ASN A 117 3.37 1.88 12.74
C ASN A 117 3.73 2.13 11.27
N ILE A 118 3.01 1.45 10.37
CA ILE A 118 3.24 1.50 8.91
C ILE A 118 2.91 2.87 8.31
N HIS A 119 2.20 3.76 9.01
CA HIS A 119 1.93 5.10 8.50
C HIS A 119 3.19 5.98 8.45
N TYR A 120 4.26 5.64 9.16
CA TYR A 120 5.57 6.27 8.93
C TYR A 120 6.14 5.94 7.55
N CYS A 121 5.83 4.76 6.99
CA CYS A 121 6.14 4.43 5.60
C CYS A 121 5.31 5.26 4.61
N SER A 122 4.03 5.48 4.91
CA SER A 122 3.19 6.42 4.13
C SER A 122 3.76 7.83 4.16
N LEU A 123 4.16 8.32 5.34
CA LEU A 123 4.75 9.65 5.49
C LEU A 123 6.07 9.77 4.72
N ARG A 124 6.91 8.74 4.72
CA ARG A 124 8.17 8.69 3.93
C ARG A 124 7.93 8.89 2.43
N VAL A 125 6.87 8.28 1.91
CA VAL A 125 6.45 8.40 0.51
C VAL A 125 5.86 9.79 0.23
N GLU A 126 4.88 10.19 1.05
CA GLU A 126 4.15 11.44 0.88
C GLU A 126 5.06 12.66 1.00
N PHE A 127 6.01 12.63 1.93
CA PHE A 127 6.96 13.71 2.17
C PHE A 127 7.93 13.92 1.00
N LEU A 128 8.58 12.85 0.51
CA LEU A 128 9.50 12.98 -0.63
C LEU A 128 8.76 13.48 -1.89
N MET A 129 7.58 12.92 -2.15
CA MET A 129 6.81 13.33 -3.31
C MET A 129 6.18 14.72 -3.14
N ALA A 130 6.00 15.22 -1.91
CA ALA A 130 5.60 16.62 -1.67
C ALA A 130 6.74 17.59 -1.99
N LEU A 131 7.99 17.22 -1.71
CA LEU A 131 9.17 17.98 -2.14
C LEU A 131 9.35 17.94 -3.66
N HIS A 132 9.07 16.80 -4.30
CA HIS A 132 8.98 16.70 -5.76
C HIS A 132 7.94 17.66 -6.34
N ASP A 133 6.73 17.69 -5.78
CA ASP A 133 5.66 18.59 -6.26
C ASP A 133 6.02 20.08 -6.07
N LYS A 134 6.95 20.40 -5.17
CA LYS A 134 7.53 21.74 -4.95
C LYS A 134 8.82 22.01 -5.76
N ASP A 135 9.22 21.09 -6.63
CA ASP A 135 10.42 21.19 -7.47
C ASP A 135 11.75 21.34 -6.69
N VAL A 136 11.85 20.68 -5.53
CA VAL A 136 13.07 20.70 -4.71
C VAL A 136 14.06 19.66 -5.26
N GLN A 137 14.91 20.09 -6.19
CA GLN A 137 15.86 19.21 -6.90
C GLN A 137 17.01 18.72 -6.01
N GLU A 138 17.42 19.51 -5.01
CA GLU A 138 18.47 19.18 -4.05
C GLU A 138 18.17 17.88 -3.29
N VAL A 139 16.89 17.60 -3.03
CA VAL A 139 16.45 16.38 -2.38
C VAL A 139 16.11 15.29 -3.40
N THR A 140 15.29 15.60 -4.39
CA THR A 140 14.73 14.59 -5.31
C THR A 140 15.76 13.96 -6.25
N THR A 141 16.85 14.66 -6.56
CA THR A 141 17.94 14.10 -7.37
C THR A 141 18.86 13.18 -6.58
N LEU A 142 19.00 13.43 -5.27
CA LEU A 142 19.90 12.68 -4.38
C LEU A 142 19.22 11.50 -3.70
N ASP A 143 17.91 11.56 -3.49
CA ASP A 143 17.18 10.46 -2.86
C ASP A 143 17.13 9.22 -3.78
N PRO A 144 17.66 8.07 -3.34
CA PRO A 144 17.80 6.91 -4.20
C PRO A 144 16.46 6.22 -4.54
N VAL A 145 15.40 6.46 -3.77
CA VAL A 145 14.10 5.84 -3.99
C VAL A 145 13.11 6.75 -4.72
N HIS A 146 13.46 8.01 -4.97
CA HIS A 146 12.59 8.98 -5.65
C HIS A 146 11.98 8.43 -6.96
N LYS A 147 12.82 7.94 -7.88
CA LYS A 147 12.35 7.40 -9.17
C LYS A 147 11.48 6.14 -9.00
N PHE A 148 11.80 5.32 -8.01
CA PHE A 148 11.02 4.13 -7.69
C PHE A 148 9.61 4.51 -7.21
N ILE A 149 9.52 5.48 -6.27
CA ILE A 149 8.24 6.00 -5.79
C ILE A 149 7.46 6.63 -6.93
N TRP A 150 8.09 7.45 -7.78
CA TRP A 150 7.41 8.10 -8.89
C TRP A 150 6.79 7.10 -9.87
N CYS A 151 7.52 6.02 -10.19
CA CYS A 151 7.03 4.92 -11.01
C CYS A 151 5.87 4.19 -10.32
N LEU A 152 5.99 3.89 -9.02
CA LEU A 152 4.95 3.22 -8.24
C LEU A 152 3.68 4.07 -8.09
N ASP A 153 3.82 5.38 -7.87
CA ASP A 153 2.73 6.35 -7.80
C ASP A 153 1.94 6.36 -9.11
N ALA A 154 2.63 6.29 -10.24
CA ALA A 154 1.98 6.18 -11.54
C ALA A 154 1.17 4.87 -11.61
N CYS A 155 1.74 3.74 -11.18
CA CYS A 155 1.04 2.45 -11.14
C CYS A 155 -0.21 2.50 -10.25
N ILE A 156 -0.10 3.08 -9.05
CA ILE A 156 -1.21 3.25 -8.10
C ILE A 156 -2.30 4.14 -8.71
N ARG A 157 -1.94 5.25 -9.35
CA ARG A 157 -2.91 6.16 -9.97
C ARG A 157 -3.67 5.50 -11.12
N GLU A 158 -2.97 4.81 -12.01
CA GLU A 158 -3.61 4.15 -13.16
C GLU A 158 -4.27 2.80 -12.78
N GLN A 159 -4.07 2.33 -11.55
CA GLN A 159 -4.55 1.02 -11.08
C GLN A 159 -4.14 -0.15 -11.99
N ALA A 160 -2.99 -0.01 -12.67
CA ALA A 160 -2.46 -0.94 -13.66
C ALA A 160 -0.92 -0.89 -13.70
N ILE A 161 -0.32 -2.03 -14.07
CA ILE A 161 1.12 -2.15 -14.30
C ILE A 161 1.31 -2.55 -15.77
N ASP A 162 1.72 -1.58 -16.59
CA ASP A 162 2.06 -1.85 -17.99
C ASP A 162 3.46 -2.51 -18.11
N PRO A 163 3.80 -3.08 -19.29
CA PRO A 163 5.10 -3.72 -19.49
C PRO A 163 6.31 -2.81 -19.29
N LYS A 164 6.17 -1.49 -19.53
CA LYS A 164 7.26 -0.53 -19.36
C LYS A 164 7.53 -0.32 -17.86
N ARG A 165 6.49 0.00 -17.09
CA ARG A 165 6.58 0.20 -15.63
C ARG A 165 7.00 -1.07 -14.91
N SER A 166 6.54 -2.25 -15.35
CA SER A 166 7.01 -3.52 -14.82
C SER A 166 8.52 -3.68 -14.98
N ARG A 167 9.10 -3.31 -16.12
CA ARG A 167 10.55 -3.37 -16.34
C ARG A 167 11.30 -2.33 -15.52
N GLU A 168 10.76 -1.12 -15.38
CA GLU A 168 11.35 -0.07 -14.54
C GLU A 168 11.42 -0.52 -13.07
N LEU A 169 10.31 -1.01 -12.51
CA LEU A 169 10.25 -1.54 -11.14
C LEU A 169 11.26 -2.69 -10.94
N GLN A 170 11.33 -3.64 -11.87
CA GLN A 170 12.32 -4.72 -11.84
C GLN A 170 13.75 -4.16 -11.85
N THR A 171 14.03 -3.21 -12.75
CA THR A 171 15.36 -2.62 -12.92
C THR A 171 15.82 -1.91 -11.65
N PHE A 172 14.93 -1.19 -10.96
CA PHE A 172 15.29 -0.55 -9.70
C PHE A 172 15.73 -1.58 -8.65
N LEU A 173 14.99 -2.68 -8.49
CA LEU A 173 15.34 -3.74 -7.54
C LEU A 173 16.65 -4.45 -7.90
N GLU A 174 16.95 -4.59 -9.19
CA GLU A 174 18.18 -5.23 -9.69
C GLU A 174 19.39 -4.29 -9.71
N SER A 175 19.17 -2.97 -9.78
CA SER A 175 20.23 -1.97 -9.87
C SER A 175 20.97 -1.70 -8.54
N ILE A 176 20.50 -2.28 -7.43
CA ILE A 176 21.10 -2.09 -6.11
C ILE A 176 22.48 -2.75 -6.10
N LYS A 177 23.53 -1.92 -6.06
CA LYS A 177 24.92 -2.37 -6.10
C LYS A 177 25.36 -2.91 -4.73
N PRO A 178 26.34 -3.83 -4.70
CA PRO A 178 27.04 -4.17 -3.47
C PRO A 178 27.62 -2.91 -2.80
N GLY A 179 27.42 -2.76 -1.50
CA GLY A 179 27.76 -1.56 -0.70
C GLY A 179 26.67 -0.49 -0.65
N GLN A 180 25.61 -0.59 -1.46
CA GLN A 180 24.45 0.32 -1.44
C GLN A 180 23.18 -0.39 -0.96
N GLU A 181 23.32 -1.51 -0.26
CA GLU A 181 22.19 -2.35 0.12
C GLU A 181 21.22 -1.62 1.06
N HIS A 182 21.68 -0.60 1.80
CA HIS A 182 20.82 0.25 2.63
C HIS A 182 19.66 0.89 1.84
N VAL A 183 19.79 1.10 0.52
CA VAL A 183 18.71 1.59 -0.34
C VAL A 183 17.52 0.61 -0.35
N LEU A 184 17.77 -0.69 -0.18
CA LEU A 184 16.74 -1.71 -0.08
C LEU A 184 15.81 -1.47 1.11
N ALA A 185 16.32 -0.90 2.21
CA ALA A 185 15.51 -0.54 3.37
C ALA A 185 14.50 0.57 3.04
N ASP A 186 14.92 1.59 2.30
CA ASP A 186 14.01 2.65 1.88
C ASP A 186 12.98 2.13 0.86
N ILE A 187 13.40 1.28 -0.09
CA ILE A 187 12.48 0.63 -1.03
C ILE A 187 11.48 -0.26 -0.28
N SER A 188 11.93 -1.03 0.72
CA SER A 188 11.02 -1.86 1.51
C SER A 188 10.05 -1.01 2.33
N MET A 189 10.46 0.15 2.85
CA MET A 189 9.53 1.09 3.48
C MET A 189 8.48 1.57 2.49
N VAL A 190 8.88 2.00 1.29
CA VAL A 190 7.94 2.42 0.24
C VAL A 190 6.93 1.30 -0.07
N LEU A 191 7.38 0.06 -0.20
CA LEU A 191 6.53 -1.09 -0.47
C LEU A 191 5.68 -1.53 0.74
N CYS A 192 6.04 -1.10 1.94
CA CYS A 192 5.28 -1.32 3.18
C CYS A 192 4.14 -0.29 3.35
N ASP A 193 4.10 0.77 2.54
CA ASP A 193 2.98 1.72 2.50
C ASP A 193 1.66 0.98 2.23
N PRO A 194 0.60 1.15 3.06
CA PRO A 194 -0.69 0.50 2.87
C PRO A 194 -1.25 0.61 1.44
N TYR A 195 -1.06 1.75 0.77
CA TYR A 195 -1.53 1.95 -0.60
C TYR A 195 -0.76 1.07 -1.60
N ALA A 196 0.55 0.94 -1.43
CA ALA A 196 1.38 0.05 -2.23
C ALA A 196 0.99 -1.42 -2.02
N ILE A 197 0.82 -1.84 -0.76
CA ILE A 197 0.36 -3.20 -0.41
C ILE A 197 -0.99 -3.50 -1.08
N HIS A 198 -1.96 -2.60 -0.91
CA HIS A 198 -3.30 -2.77 -1.48
C HIS A 198 -3.27 -2.85 -3.01
N PHE A 199 -2.51 -1.96 -3.65
CA PHE A 199 -2.36 -1.92 -5.10
C PHE A 199 -1.70 -3.20 -5.64
N LEU A 200 -0.59 -3.64 -5.04
CA LEU A 200 0.13 -4.85 -5.44
C LEU A 200 -0.74 -6.10 -5.27
N ALA A 201 -1.40 -6.25 -4.12
CA ALA A 201 -2.31 -7.36 -3.88
C ALA A 201 -3.48 -7.36 -4.88
N SER A 202 -4.13 -6.21 -5.10
CA SER A 202 -5.23 -6.07 -6.06
C SER A 202 -4.78 -6.38 -7.49
N SER A 203 -3.57 -5.96 -7.88
CA SER A 203 -2.99 -6.24 -9.19
C SER A 203 -2.66 -7.73 -9.36
N ALA A 204 -2.17 -8.38 -8.30
CA ALA A 204 -1.98 -9.83 -8.30
C ALA A 204 -3.29 -10.57 -8.55
N PHE A 205 -4.39 -10.19 -7.91
CA PHE A 205 -5.71 -10.79 -8.15
C PHE A 205 -6.24 -10.54 -9.57
N LYS A 206 -6.04 -9.34 -10.14
CA LYS A 206 -6.40 -9.08 -11.54
C LYS A 206 -5.70 -10.04 -12.50
N ILE A 207 -4.39 -10.26 -12.30
CA ILE A 207 -3.60 -11.18 -13.10
C ILE A 207 -4.03 -12.63 -12.85
N ILE A 208 -4.23 -13.03 -11.59
CA ILE A 208 -4.67 -14.38 -11.23
C ILE A 208 -6.01 -14.71 -11.91
N ASN A 209 -6.97 -13.79 -11.90
CA ASN A 209 -8.24 -13.99 -12.62
C ASN A 209 -8.03 -14.15 -14.13
N HIS A 210 -7.19 -13.32 -14.74
CA HIS A 210 -6.86 -13.45 -16.16
C HIS A 210 -6.21 -14.82 -16.48
N LEU A 211 -5.33 -15.31 -15.60
CA LEU A 211 -4.72 -16.63 -15.74
C LEU A 211 -5.74 -17.77 -15.58
N ILE A 212 -6.69 -17.65 -14.65
CA ILE A 212 -7.79 -18.61 -14.49
C ILE A 212 -8.61 -18.67 -15.78
N THR A 213 -9.04 -17.52 -16.31
CA THR A 213 -9.85 -17.45 -17.55
C THR A 213 -9.13 -18.07 -18.75
N ASN A 214 -7.81 -17.93 -18.81
CA ASN A 214 -6.98 -18.44 -19.92
C ASN A 214 -6.39 -19.83 -19.67
N GLY A 215 -6.69 -20.48 -18.54
CA GLY A 215 -6.12 -21.80 -18.19
C GLY A 215 -4.59 -21.80 -18.05
N ALA A 216 -3.99 -20.67 -17.67
CA ALA A 216 -2.54 -20.50 -17.57
C ALA A 216 -2.04 -20.63 -16.12
N LEU A 217 -0.79 -21.09 -15.95
CA LEU A 217 -0.18 -21.29 -14.63
C LEU A 217 0.50 -20.02 -14.09
N PRO A 218 0.35 -19.70 -12.79
CA PRO A 218 0.90 -18.48 -12.20
C PRO A 218 2.43 -18.41 -12.21
N ARG A 219 3.11 -19.55 -12.11
CA ARG A 219 4.58 -19.65 -12.09
C ARG A 219 5.26 -19.14 -13.38
N GLY A 220 4.54 -19.06 -14.49
CA GLY A 220 5.09 -18.60 -15.78
C GLY A 220 4.94 -17.09 -16.01
N HIS A 221 4.19 -16.39 -15.14
CA HIS A 221 3.82 -15.00 -15.37
C HIS A 221 4.80 -14.04 -14.68
N THR A 222 5.75 -13.49 -15.44
CA THR A 222 6.85 -12.66 -14.92
C THR A 222 6.39 -11.45 -14.11
N VAL A 223 5.36 -10.75 -14.56
CA VAL A 223 4.80 -9.58 -13.83
C VAL A 223 4.15 -10.00 -12.51
N LEU A 224 3.55 -11.20 -12.44
CA LEU A 224 2.95 -11.69 -11.19
C LEU A 224 4.07 -12.00 -10.19
N ILE A 225 5.15 -12.63 -10.65
CA ILE A 225 6.33 -12.90 -9.83
C ILE A 225 6.91 -11.61 -9.27
N LEU A 226 7.09 -10.58 -10.11
CA LEU A 226 7.56 -9.26 -9.68
C LEU A 226 6.64 -8.64 -8.62
N ILE A 227 5.32 -8.61 -8.86
CA ILE A 227 4.37 -8.05 -7.89
C ILE A 227 4.46 -8.76 -6.55
N LEU A 228 4.51 -10.09 -6.55
CA LEU A 228 4.63 -10.89 -5.34
C LEU A 228 5.98 -10.68 -4.64
N ARG A 229 7.05 -10.50 -5.40
CA ARG A 229 8.39 -10.14 -4.92
C ARG A 229 8.38 -8.77 -4.21
N CYS A 230 7.84 -7.74 -4.86
CA CYS A 230 7.65 -6.41 -4.29
C CYS A 230 6.79 -6.45 -3.02
N LEU A 231 5.66 -7.17 -3.06
CA LEU A 231 4.78 -7.31 -1.91
C LEU A 231 5.50 -7.99 -0.74
N ASN A 232 6.21 -9.10 -1.00
CA ASN A 232 6.98 -9.81 0.02
C ASN A 232 8.08 -8.94 0.64
N LEU A 233 8.77 -8.12 -0.17
CA LEU A 233 9.78 -7.17 0.29
C LEU A 233 9.16 -6.12 1.24
N GLY A 234 8.01 -5.55 0.87
CA GLY A 234 7.29 -4.60 1.74
C GLY A 234 6.84 -5.21 3.07
N LEU A 235 6.37 -6.46 3.06
CA LEU A 235 5.90 -7.18 4.26
C LEU A 235 7.02 -7.56 5.24
N HIS A 236 8.27 -7.54 4.80
CA HIS A 236 9.46 -7.79 5.63
C HIS A 236 10.25 -6.51 5.93
N SER A 237 9.72 -5.34 5.56
CA SER A 237 10.41 -4.06 5.73
C SER A 237 10.89 -3.82 7.16
N TRP A 238 10.04 -4.11 8.16
CA TRP A 238 10.42 -3.94 9.56
C TRP A 238 11.62 -4.81 9.94
N ASP A 239 11.65 -6.09 9.52
CA ASP A 239 12.76 -7.00 9.84
C ASP A 239 14.07 -6.56 9.16
N ILE A 240 13.98 -6.11 7.91
CA ILE A 240 15.13 -5.61 7.12
C ILE A 240 15.79 -4.42 7.82
N ILE A 241 14.98 -3.45 8.27
CA ILE A 241 15.48 -2.23 8.91
C ILE A 241 15.97 -2.52 10.33
N ASN A 242 15.19 -3.27 11.12
CA ASN A 242 15.53 -3.57 12.51
C ASN A 242 16.79 -4.44 12.63
N SER A 243 16.96 -5.42 11.74
CA SER A 243 18.17 -6.28 11.73
C SER A 243 19.38 -5.63 11.05
N SER A 244 19.18 -4.55 10.28
CA SER A 244 20.19 -3.98 9.37
C SER A 244 20.77 -5.01 8.39
N VAL A 245 20.05 -6.09 8.12
CA VAL A 245 20.41 -7.09 7.10
C VAL A 245 19.63 -6.76 5.83
N TYR A 246 20.25 -5.95 4.98
CA TYR A 246 19.65 -5.46 3.74
C TYR A 246 19.70 -6.52 2.63
N ARG A 247 18.84 -7.52 2.74
CA ARG A 247 18.68 -8.57 1.74
C ARG A 247 17.22 -8.79 1.43
N GLU A 248 16.97 -9.10 0.17
CA GLU A 248 15.62 -9.41 -0.25
C GLU A 248 15.15 -10.76 0.35
N PRO A 249 13.95 -10.81 0.95
CA PRO A 249 13.41 -12.05 1.46
C PRO A 249 13.08 -13.01 0.31
N ARG A 250 13.55 -14.26 0.43
CA ARG A 250 13.28 -15.29 -0.58
C ARG A 250 11.79 -15.64 -0.59
N LEU A 251 11.21 -15.71 -1.79
CA LEU A 251 9.88 -16.28 -1.98
C LEU A 251 9.96 -17.81 -1.93
N ASP A 252 9.16 -18.45 -1.07
CA ASP A 252 9.05 -19.91 -1.06
C ASP A 252 8.43 -20.40 -2.38
N VAL A 253 9.08 -21.36 -3.03
CA VAL A 253 8.61 -22.03 -4.25
C VAL A 253 7.21 -22.64 -4.04
N LYS A 254 6.89 -23.02 -2.80
CA LYS A 254 5.55 -23.52 -2.42
C LYS A 254 4.45 -22.49 -2.59
N ILE A 255 4.75 -21.19 -2.59
CA ILE A 255 3.77 -20.15 -2.91
C ILE A 255 3.25 -20.35 -4.33
N PHE A 256 4.13 -20.54 -5.30
CA PHE A 256 3.76 -20.70 -6.70
C PHE A 256 3.22 -22.09 -7.06
N THR A 257 3.73 -23.12 -6.39
CA THR A 257 3.43 -24.52 -6.73
C THR A 257 2.27 -25.12 -5.94
N LYS A 258 1.92 -24.53 -4.79
CA LYS A 258 0.82 -25.02 -3.92
C LYS A 258 -0.17 -23.92 -3.58
N PHE A 259 0.28 -22.83 -2.97
CA PHE A 259 -0.62 -21.80 -2.44
C PHE A 259 -1.43 -21.09 -3.52
N LEU A 260 -0.80 -20.53 -4.56
CA LEU A 260 -1.49 -19.84 -5.65
C LEU A 260 -2.45 -20.76 -6.43
N PRO A 261 -2.08 -22.01 -6.78
CA PRO A 261 -3.03 -22.95 -7.35
C PRO A 261 -4.25 -23.20 -6.44
N MET A 262 -4.04 -23.40 -5.12
CA MET A 262 -5.16 -23.54 -4.18
C MET A 262 -6.04 -22.28 -4.14
N LEU A 263 -5.42 -21.10 -4.13
CA LEU A 263 -6.12 -19.82 -4.20
C LEU A 263 -6.96 -19.69 -5.49
N MET A 264 -6.41 -20.10 -6.63
CA MET A 264 -7.10 -20.12 -7.91
C MET A 264 -8.30 -21.07 -7.90
N THR A 265 -8.15 -22.28 -7.36
CA THR A 265 -9.27 -23.21 -7.18
C THR A 265 -10.39 -22.58 -6.36
N ILE A 266 -10.05 -21.94 -5.24
CA ILE A 266 -11.04 -21.25 -4.39
C ILE A 266 -11.79 -20.16 -5.18
N ILE A 267 -11.11 -19.38 -6.02
CA ILE A 267 -11.73 -18.34 -6.88
C ILE A 267 -12.64 -18.96 -7.94
N VAL A 268 -12.25 -20.10 -8.53
CA VAL A 268 -13.07 -20.85 -9.50
C VAL A 268 -14.33 -21.38 -8.81
N ASP A 269 -14.18 -22.00 -7.64
CA ASP A 269 -15.30 -22.50 -6.84
C ASP A 269 -16.28 -21.38 -6.47
N ASP A 270 -15.79 -20.20 -6.09
CA ASP A 270 -16.60 -18.99 -5.87
C ASP A 270 -17.38 -18.58 -7.13
N SER A 271 -16.73 -18.62 -8.30
CA SER A 271 -17.34 -18.26 -9.58
C SER A 271 -18.43 -19.24 -9.98
N ILE A 272 -18.21 -20.54 -9.80
CA ILE A 272 -19.20 -21.60 -10.06
C ILE A 272 -20.41 -21.43 -9.14
N ARG A 273 -20.19 -21.21 -7.83
CA ARG A 273 -21.27 -20.93 -6.87
C ARG A 273 -22.10 -19.70 -7.28
N SER A 274 -21.44 -18.61 -7.67
CA SER A 274 -22.14 -17.40 -8.13
C SER A 274 -23.02 -17.70 -9.33
N LEU A 275 -22.51 -18.41 -10.34
CA LEU A 275 -23.27 -18.77 -11.55
C LEU A 275 -24.45 -19.70 -11.24
N ALA A 276 -24.25 -20.72 -10.41
CA ALA A 276 -25.30 -21.65 -10.00
C ALA A 276 -26.42 -20.96 -9.20
N SER A 277 -26.08 -19.97 -8.38
CA SER A 277 -27.07 -19.18 -7.64
C SER A 277 -27.88 -18.25 -8.56
N SER A 278 -27.25 -17.62 -9.56
CA SER A 278 -27.92 -16.77 -10.53
C SER A 278 -28.85 -17.57 -11.46
N SER A 279 -28.44 -18.77 -11.88
CA SER A 279 -29.27 -19.64 -12.72
C SER A 279 -30.51 -20.14 -11.97
N ALA A 280 -30.37 -20.48 -10.68
CA ALA A 280 -31.50 -20.85 -9.83
C ALA A 280 -32.52 -19.68 -9.70
N ALA A 281 -32.06 -18.47 -9.41
CA ALA A 281 -32.92 -17.29 -9.28
C ALA A 281 -33.68 -16.93 -10.58
N SER A 282 -33.04 -17.07 -11.75
CA SER A 282 -33.69 -16.84 -13.05
C SER A 282 -34.77 -17.88 -13.40
N THR A 283 -34.65 -19.10 -12.87
CA THR A 283 -35.63 -20.18 -13.05
C THR A 283 -36.88 -19.93 -12.20
N GLU A 284 -36.72 -19.43 -10.97
CA GLU A 284 -37.85 -19.08 -10.11
C GLU A 284 -38.68 -17.91 -10.68
N ALA A 285 -38.02 -16.87 -11.22
CA ALA A 285 -38.69 -15.71 -11.83
C ALA A 285 -39.48 -16.05 -13.12
N SER A 286 -39.05 -17.07 -13.87
CA SER A 286 -39.77 -17.53 -15.06
C SER A 286 -40.92 -18.49 -14.72
N SER A 287 -40.87 -19.16 -13.57
CA SER A 287 -41.96 -20.01 -13.07
C SER A 287 -43.13 -19.23 -12.45
N SER A 288 -42.89 -18.03 -11.91
CA SER A 288 -43.92 -17.19 -11.28
C SER A 288 -44.84 -16.45 -12.28
N SER A 289 -44.58 -16.54 -13.59
CA SER A 289 -45.41 -15.95 -14.65
C SER A 289 -46.31 -16.94 -15.40
N ARG A 290 -46.26 -18.24 -15.07
CA ARG A 290 -47.14 -19.26 -15.65
C ARG A 290 -48.08 -19.84 -14.61
N GLN A 291 -49.23 -19.18 -14.42
CA GLN A 291 -50.40 -19.82 -13.80
C GLN A 291 -50.90 -20.93 -14.73
N ASN A 292 -50.61 -22.19 -14.38
CA ASN A 292 -51.48 -23.31 -14.71
C ASN A 292 -51.29 -24.44 -13.69
N PRO A 293 -52.31 -24.80 -12.90
CA PRO A 293 -52.19 -25.82 -11.86
C PRO A 293 -52.53 -27.20 -12.44
N SER A 294 -51.53 -27.96 -12.85
CA SER A 294 -51.64 -29.43 -12.93
C SER A 294 -50.32 -30.06 -13.36
N ARG A 295 -49.53 -30.47 -12.36
CA ARG A 295 -48.80 -31.74 -12.25
C ARG A 295 -47.59 -31.57 -11.34
N GLU A 296 -47.48 -32.50 -10.40
CA GLU A 296 -46.34 -32.72 -9.53
C GLU A 296 -45.01 -32.59 -10.29
N SER A 297 -44.27 -31.52 -10.00
CA SER A 297 -42.84 -31.46 -10.27
C SER A 297 -42.20 -30.54 -9.21
N THR A 298 -41.72 -31.21 -8.16
CA THR A 298 -40.57 -30.82 -7.32
C THR A 298 -40.10 -29.37 -7.47
N GLY A 299 -40.55 -28.51 -6.55
CA GLY A 299 -40.00 -27.17 -6.30
C GLY A 299 -38.63 -27.20 -5.61
N GLY A 300 -37.69 -27.99 -6.15
CA GLY A 300 -36.30 -28.00 -5.73
C GLY A 300 -35.48 -27.12 -6.66
N LEU A 301 -34.48 -26.41 -6.13
CA LEU A 301 -33.38 -25.89 -6.96
C LEU A 301 -33.00 -26.94 -8.01
N ASN A 302 -32.81 -26.53 -9.27
CA ASN A 302 -32.31 -27.41 -10.33
C ASN A 302 -31.21 -28.30 -9.74
N ARG A 303 -31.44 -29.62 -9.73
CA ARG A 303 -30.61 -30.60 -8.99
C ARG A 303 -29.13 -30.44 -9.29
N GLU A 304 -28.80 -30.06 -10.52
CA GLU A 304 -27.44 -29.74 -11.00
C GLU A 304 -26.85 -28.48 -10.33
N SER A 305 -27.61 -27.39 -10.22
CA SER A 305 -27.18 -26.19 -9.48
C SER A 305 -26.99 -26.49 -7.99
N ALA A 306 -27.86 -27.31 -7.40
CA ALA A 306 -27.74 -27.72 -6.00
C ALA A 306 -26.50 -28.60 -5.77
N ILE A 307 -26.22 -29.55 -6.67
CA ILE A 307 -25.01 -30.39 -6.62
C ILE A 307 -23.75 -29.53 -6.76
N ALA A 308 -23.70 -28.61 -7.73
CA ALA A 308 -22.56 -27.71 -7.90
C ALA A 308 -22.32 -26.84 -6.66
N ILE A 309 -23.37 -26.31 -6.04
CA ILE A 309 -23.22 -25.55 -4.79
C ILE A 309 -22.65 -26.45 -3.69
N ILE A 310 -23.16 -27.68 -3.52
CA ILE A 310 -22.70 -28.60 -2.48
C ILE A 310 -21.25 -29.02 -2.68
N GLU A 311 -20.88 -29.45 -3.89
CA GLU A 311 -19.52 -29.91 -4.22
C GLU A 311 -18.47 -28.83 -4.02
N HIS A 312 -18.83 -27.58 -4.32
CA HIS A 312 -17.92 -26.45 -4.17
C HIS A 312 -18.03 -25.78 -2.79
N SER A 313 -18.94 -26.13 -1.89
CA SER A 313 -19.11 -25.43 -0.57
C SER A 313 -18.18 -25.92 0.55
N GLY A 314 -17.19 -26.75 0.24
CA GLY A 314 -16.23 -27.22 1.23
C GLY A 314 -15.40 -26.08 1.87
N PRO A 315 -14.97 -26.24 3.14
CA PRO A 315 -14.05 -25.29 3.75
C PRO A 315 -12.74 -25.22 2.95
N PRO A 316 -12.01 -24.10 2.99
CA PRO A 316 -10.69 -24.01 2.36
C PRO A 316 -9.81 -25.19 2.84
N PRO A 317 -9.00 -25.80 1.95
CA PRO A 317 -8.16 -26.93 2.33
C PRO A 317 -7.30 -26.60 3.55
N GLU A 318 -7.10 -27.53 4.49
CA GLU A 318 -6.27 -27.29 5.70
C GLU A 318 -4.87 -26.78 5.36
N LEU A 319 -4.31 -27.22 4.23
CA LEU A 319 -3.03 -26.75 3.73
C LEU A 319 -3.03 -25.25 3.42
N PHE A 320 -4.14 -24.70 2.91
CA PHE A 320 -4.30 -23.27 2.66
C PHE A 320 -4.25 -22.47 3.97
N GLN A 321 -4.92 -22.94 5.02
CA GLN A 321 -4.89 -22.32 6.35
C GLN A 321 -3.47 -22.35 6.95
N LYS A 322 -2.75 -23.48 6.82
CA LYS A 322 -1.35 -23.60 7.27
C LYS A 322 -0.40 -22.64 6.55
N PHE A 323 -0.67 -22.29 5.27
CA PHE A 323 0.11 -21.26 4.58
C PHE A 323 -0.16 -19.87 5.16
N ILE A 324 -1.42 -19.52 5.42
CA ILE A 324 -1.81 -18.22 5.99
C ILE A 324 -1.16 -18.01 7.37
N GLU A 325 -1.07 -19.04 8.20
CA GLU A 325 -0.48 -18.93 9.54
C GLU A 325 1.04 -18.75 9.53
N LYS A 326 1.73 -19.25 8.49
CA LYS A 326 3.20 -19.30 8.45
C LYS A 326 3.84 -18.24 7.55
N ASP A 327 3.12 -17.78 6.55
CA ASP A 327 3.66 -16.92 5.50
C ASP A 327 2.88 -15.60 5.39
N ARG A 328 3.59 -14.48 5.56
CA ARG A 328 2.99 -13.13 5.56
C ARG A 328 2.37 -12.78 4.22
N LEU A 329 2.99 -13.19 3.11
CA LEU A 329 2.47 -12.95 1.77
C LEU A 329 1.17 -13.73 1.56
N ALA A 330 1.14 -15.00 1.95
CA ALA A 330 -0.06 -15.82 1.90
C ALA A 330 -1.21 -15.20 2.73
N ALA A 331 -0.92 -14.74 3.95
CA ALA A 331 -1.90 -14.09 4.82
C ALA A 331 -2.49 -12.81 4.19
N VAL A 332 -1.64 -11.96 3.62
CA VAL A 332 -2.09 -10.71 2.99
C VAL A 332 -2.92 -10.97 1.74
N LEU A 333 -2.53 -11.94 0.91
CA LEU A 333 -3.33 -12.34 -0.25
C LEU A 333 -4.68 -12.92 0.18
N ALA A 334 -4.72 -13.76 1.22
CA ALA A 334 -5.97 -14.30 1.74
C ALA A 334 -6.90 -13.21 2.31
N LYS A 335 -6.36 -12.19 2.99
CA LYS A 335 -7.16 -11.03 3.43
C LYS A 335 -7.78 -10.27 2.25
N HIS A 336 -7.01 -10.09 1.17
CA HIS A 336 -7.50 -9.43 -0.04
C HIS A 336 -8.50 -10.29 -0.83
N LEU A 337 -8.41 -11.62 -0.74
CA LEU A 337 -9.42 -12.53 -1.32
C LEU A 337 -10.81 -12.24 -0.74
N SER A 338 -10.94 -12.02 0.58
CA SER A 338 -12.21 -11.70 1.21
C SER A 338 -12.83 -10.40 0.66
N HIS A 339 -12.01 -9.35 0.47
CA HIS A 339 -12.47 -8.12 -0.18
C HIS A 339 -12.83 -8.33 -1.66
N PHE A 340 -12.07 -9.17 -2.36
CA PHE A 340 -12.34 -9.51 -3.76
C PHE A 340 -13.68 -10.27 -3.90
N ARG A 341 -13.98 -11.20 -3.00
CA ARG A 341 -15.27 -11.93 -2.94
C ARG A 341 -16.46 -10.99 -2.78
N VAL A 342 -16.36 -9.99 -1.90
CA VAL A 342 -17.43 -8.99 -1.70
C VAL A 342 -17.68 -8.18 -2.98
N LYS A 343 -16.61 -7.73 -3.66
CA LYS A 343 -16.75 -7.00 -4.93
C LYS A 343 -17.37 -7.87 -6.02
N PHE A 344 -16.95 -9.13 -6.15
CA PHE A 344 -17.52 -10.04 -7.14
C PHE A 344 -19.03 -10.27 -6.92
N ALA A 345 -19.47 -10.43 -5.66
CA ALA A 345 -20.88 -10.54 -5.30
C ALA A 345 -21.70 -9.26 -5.61
N SER A 346 -21.07 -8.07 -5.54
CA SER A 346 -21.73 -6.81 -5.92
C SER A 346 -21.82 -6.61 -7.43
N SER A 347 -20.78 -6.98 -8.19
CA SER A 347 -20.77 -6.87 -9.66
C SER A 347 -21.70 -7.87 -10.34
N SER A 348 -21.87 -9.08 -9.78
CA SER A 348 -22.85 -10.06 -10.29
C SER A 348 -24.28 -9.59 -10.11
N LYS A 349 -24.61 -8.88 -9.02
CA LYS A 349 -25.94 -8.27 -8.79
C LYS A 349 -26.26 -7.15 -9.78
N GLN A 350 -25.28 -6.31 -10.15
CA GLN A 350 -25.49 -5.22 -11.11
C GLN A 350 -25.80 -5.72 -12.53
N HIS A 351 -25.19 -6.84 -12.96
CA HIS A 351 -25.48 -7.43 -14.27
C HIS A 351 -26.85 -8.13 -14.37
N VAL A 352 -27.45 -8.50 -13.23
CA VAL A 352 -28.81 -9.08 -13.21
C VAL A 352 -29.88 -7.99 -13.23
N ALA A 353 -29.58 -6.78 -12.74
CA ALA A 353 -30.52 -5.65 -12.74
C ALA A 353 -30.63 -4.91 -14.09
N SER A 354 -29.77 -5.21 -15.06
CA SER A 354 -29.73 -4.55 -16.38
C SER A 354 -30.22 -5.43 -17.53
N ARG A 355 -31.07 -6.43 -17.26
CA ARG A 355 -31.70 -7.28 -18.30
C ARG A 355 -33.20 -7.36 -18.13
#